data_AF-A0A816G9X4-F1
#
_entry.id   AF-A0A816G9X4-F1
#
_cell.length_a   1.000
_cell.length_b   1.000
_cell.length_c   1.000
_cell.angle_alpha   90.00
_cell.angle_beta   90.00
_cell.angle_gamma   90.00
#
_symmetry.space_group_name_H-M   'P 1'
#
loop_
_entity.id
_entity.type
_entity.pdbx_description
1 polymer ?
#
loop_
_entity_poly.entity_id
_entity_poly.type
_entity_poly.pdbx_seq_one_letter_code
_entity_poly.pdbx_strand_id
1 'polypeptide(L)'
;MLLLILFLSVVHCYEEDYQTINIRINEELPLSTILFITPHNITYRLFDSGRNHNSFVDYNSSTGQIQLAHLLDREDLCLQHTCSCVHCQIIIELIEWQSPYRLLKLIINIDDINDHRPIFSSDIYQLNVMENIPYGYELPLESAYDADLEENSRINYELISLGEGPFEL
;
A
#
# COMPACT_ATOMS: atom_id res chain seq x y z
N MET A 1 -9.48 50.60 41.89
CA MET A 1 -10.44 49.78 41.13
C MET A 1 -9.62 48.92 40.18
N LEU A 2 -9.77 47.60 40.28
CA LEU A 2 -8.86 46.55 39.78
C LEU A 2 -8.41 46.71 38.32
N LEU A 3 -7.11 46.48 38.09
CA LEU A 3 -6.53 46.21 36.78
C LEU A 3 -6.90 44.76 36.38
N LEU A 4 -7.65 44.61 35.29
CA LEU A 4 -8.09 43.31 34.77
C LEU A 4 -6.91 42.67 34.03
N ILE A 5 -6.19 41.74 34.66
CA ILE A 5 -5.18 40.91 33.98
C ILE A 5 -5.94 39.86 33.18
N LEU A 6 -6.07 40.10 31.87
CA LEU A 6 -6.47 39.09 30.89
C LEU A 6 -5.40 37.99 30.89
N PHE A 7 -5.68 36.87 31.56
CA PHE A 7 -5.03 35.61 31.27
C PHE A 7 -5.43 35.23 29.84
N LEU A 8 -4.64 35.67 28.85
CA LEU A 8 -4.57 34.99 27.57
C LEU A 8 -4.09 33.57 27.90
N SER A 9 -5.04 32.65 27.97
CA SER A 9 -4.77 31.23 27.81
C SER A 9 -4.13 31.07 26.44
N VAL A 10 -2.81 31.19 26.40
CA VAL A 10 -2.02 30.54 25.37
C VAL A 10 -2.26 29.07 25.60
N VAL A 11 -3.31 28.55 24.95
CA VAL A 11 -3.40 27.14 24.62
C VAL A 11 -2.18 26.92 23.73
N HIS A 12 -1.04 26.60 24.37
CA HIS A 12 0.00 25.83 23.72
C HIS A 12 -0.70 24.50 23.43
N CYS A 13 -1.31 24.42 22.25
CA CYS A 13 -1.63 23.15 21.65
C CYS A 13 -0.27 22.48 21.53
N TYR A 14 0.02 21.59 22.49
CA TYR A 14 1.26 20.83 22.50
C TYR A 14 1.31 20.13 21.14
N GLU A 15 2.38 20.38 20.40
CA GLU A 15 2.73 19.55 19.26
C GLU A 15 2.86 18.14 19.85
N GLU A 16 1.91 17.26 19.52
CA GLU A 16 1.87 15.93 20.09
C GLU A 16 3.15 15.19 19.67
N ASP A 17 4.08 14.98 20.60
CA ASP A 17 5.35 14.29 20.35
C ASP A 17 5.08 12.81 20.09
N TYR A 18 4.66 12.48 18.86
CA TYR A 18 4.56 11.10 18.40
C TYR A 18 5.95 10.49 18.33
N GLN A 19 6.16 9.40 19.08
CA GLN A 19 7.22 8.47 18.72
C GLN A 19 6.82 7.78 17.41
N THR A 20 7.41 8.19 16.30
CA THR A 20 7.12 7.59 15.00
C THR A 20 8.04 6.39 14.78
N ILE A 21 7.43 5.23 14.53
CA ILE A 21 8.10 3.99 14.14
C ILE A 21 7.73 3.69 12.70
N ASN A 22 8.72 3.45 11.85
CA ASN A 22 8.51 3.11 10.45
C ASN A 22 9.01 1.69 10.21
N ILE A 23 8.14 0.81 9.73
CA ILE A 23 8.48 -0.56 9.34
C ILE A 23 8.13 -0.77 7.87
N ARG A 24 8.82 -1.72 7.25
CA ARG A 24 8.50 -2.22 5.91
C ARG A 24 8.20 -3.69 6.00
N ILE A 25 7.13 -4.09 5.33
CA ILE A 25 6.69 -5.47 5.25
C ILE A 25 6.33 -5.75 3.80
N ASN A 26 6.55 -6.97 3.33
CA ASN A 26 5.97 -7.36 2.06
C ASN A 26 4.45 -7.56 2.23
N GLU A 27 3.72 -7.47 1.12
CA GLU A 27 2.37 -8.00 1.04
C GLU A 27 2.33 -9.54 1.16
N GLU A 28 1.11 -10.09 1.18
CA GLU A 28 0.87 -11.54 1.23
C GLU A 28 1.51 -12.24 2.45
N LEU A 29 1.76 -11.48 3.51
CA LEU A 29 2.24 -12.05 4.77
C LEU A 29 1.18 -12.95 5.41
N PRO A 30 1.58 -14.08 6.01
CA PRO A 30 0.65 -14.95 6.72
C PRO A 30 -0.08 -14.21 7.84
N LEU A 31 -1.34 -14.59 8.06
CA LEU A 31 -2.10 -14.13 9.22
C LEU A 31 -1.37 -14.44 10.53
N SER A 32 -1.60 -13.62 11.54
CA SER A 32 -0.94 -13.66 12.84
C SER A 32 0.58 -13.37 12.82
N THR A 33 1.14 -12.95 11.68
CA THR A 33 2.52 -12.43 11.63
C THR A 33 2.65 -11.25 12.60
N ILE A 34 3.67 -11.29 13.47
CA ILE A 34 3.96 -10.22 14.42
C ILE A 34 4.67 -9.09 13.67
N LEU A 35 4.01 -7.95 13.55
CA LEU A 35 4.52 -6.78 12.84
C LEU A 35 5.36 -5.89 13.76
N PHE A 36 4.94 -5.77 15.01
CA PHE A 36 5.59 -4.93 16.01
C PHE A 36 5.29 -5.42 17.42
N ILE A 37 6.19 -5.14 18.36
CA ILE A 37 5.97 -5.36 19.78
C ILE A 37 6.12 -4.03 20.48
N THR A 38 5.05 -3.60 21.13
CA THR A 38 5.00 -2.31 21.81
C THR A 38 5.90 -2.33 23.04
N PRO A 39 6.64 -1.25 23.31
CA PRO A 39 7.31 -1.10 24.60
C PRO A 39 6.24 -0.97 25.69
N HIS A 40 6.24 -1.89 26.66
CA HIS A 40 5.32 -1.98 27.81
C HIS A 40 3.91 -2.56 27.53
N ASN A 41 3.24 -3.02 28.60
CA ASN A 41 1.87 -3.56 28.58
C ASN A 41 0.86 -2.41 28.68
N ILE A 42 0.30 -1.97 27.56
CA ILE A 42 -0.53 -0.76 27.47
C ILE A 42 -1.77 -1.02 26.61
N THR A 43 -2.92 -0.51 27.02
CA THR A 43 -4.16 -0.63 26.24
C THR A 43 -4.18 0.37 25.08
N TYR A 44 -3.90 -0.10 23.86
CA TYR A 44 -4.02 0.72 22.67
C TYR A 44 -5.42 0.72 22.09
N ARG A 45 -5.81 1.86 21.51
CA ARG A 45 -6.98 1.98 20.64
C ARG A 45 -6.48 2.24 19.24
N LEU A 46 -6.69 1.28 18.34
CA LEU A 46 -6.35 1.41 16.93
C LEU A 46 -7.23 2.51 16.33
N PHE A 47 -6.61 3.61 15.91
CA PHE A 47 -7.25 4.60 15.05
C PHE A 47 -6.85 4.28 13.62
N ASP A 48 -7.69 3.49 12.95
CA ASP A 48 -7.54 3.22 11.54
C ASP A 48 -7.93 4.47 10.74
N SER A 49 -7.03 4.92 9.87
CA SER A 49 -7.29 6.00 8.92
C SER A 49 -8.12 5.50 7.71
N GLY A 50 -8.31 4.19 7.59
CA GLY A 50 -9.09 3.52 6.56
C GLY A 50 -10.60 3.68 6.76
N ARG A 51 -11.26 4.16 5.71
CA ARG A 51 -12.73 4.21 5.62
C ARG A 51 -13.26 2.79 5.48
N ASN A 52 -13.35 2.02 6.58
CA ASN A 52 -14.24 0.86 6.80
C ASN A 52 -13.67 -0.05 7.89
N HIS A 53 -13.90 0.27 9.17
CA HIS A 53 -14.18 -0.63 10.33
C HIS A 53 -13.57 -2.05 10.47
N ASN A 54 -12.58 -2.47 9.69
CA ASN A 54 -11.86 -3.73 9.80
C ASN A 54 -10.39 -3.39 9.98
N SER A 55 -9.91 -3.46 11.22
CA SER A 55 -8.51 -3.21 11.47
C SER A 55 -7.68 -4.34 10.85
N PHE A 56 -6.76 -4.00 9.95
CA PHE A 56 -5.81 -4.97 9.35
C PHE A 56 -4.92 -5.67 10.38
N VAL A 57 -4.89 -5.15 11.61
CA VAL A 57 -4.07 -5.65 12.69
C VAL A 57 -4.89 -5.90 13.96
N ASP A 58 -4.44 -6.88 14.73
CA ASP A 58 -4.89 -7.15 16.08
C ASP A 58 -3.82 -6.72 17.08
N TYR A 59 -4.25 -6.19 18.23
CA TYR A 59 -3.35 -5.87 19.34
C TYR A 59 -3.60 -6.80 20.54
N ASN A 60 -2.56 -7.50 20.96
CA ASN A 60 -2.57 -8.30 22.17
C ASN A 60 -2.03 -7.50 23.37
N SER A 61 -2.93 -7.07 24.24
CA SER A 61 -2.59 -6.27 25.44
C SER A 61 -1.80 -7.00 26.51
N SER A 62 -1.78 -8.34 26.49
CA SER A 62 -1.00 -9.15 27.43
C SER A 62 0.46 -9.31 26.99
N THR A 63 0.72 -9.28 25.68
CA THR A 63 2.06 -9.50 25.11
C THR A 63 2.66 -8.25 24.47
N GLY A 64 1.87 -7.20 24.23
CA GLY A 64 2.30 -6.02 23.48
C GLY A 64 2.39 -6.24 21.97
N GLN A 65 1.96 -7.41 21.46
CA GLN A 65 2.13 -7.74 20.04
C GLN A 65 1.04 -7.11 19.18
N ILE A 66 1.47 -6.48 18.08
CA ILE A 66 0.63 -6.12 16.95
C ILE A 66 0.80 -7.21 15.90
N GLN A 67 -0.28 -7.90 15.58
CA GLN A 67 -0.29 -9.02 14.65
C GLN A 67 -1.18 -8.74 13.46
N LEU A 68 -0.84 -9.33 12.32
CA LEU A 68 -1.66 -9.22 11.13
C LEU A 68 -2.99 -9.98 11.31
N ALA A 69 -4.12 -9.30 11.15
CA ALA A 69 -5.47 -9.86 11.31
C ALA A 69 -6.14 -10.16 9.97
N HIS A 70 -5.77 -9.41 8.92
CA HIS A 70 -6.26 -9.59 7.56
C HIS A 70 -5.09 -9.63 6.59
N LEU A 71 -5.22 -10.42 5.52
CA LEU A 71 -4.22 -10.44 4.45
C LEU A 71 -4.12 -9.02 3.86
N LEU A 72 -2.89 -8.62 3.59
CA LEU A 72 -2.57 -7.37 2.93
C LEU A 72 -2.17 -7.73 1.52
N ASP A 73 -3.02 -7.36 0.59
CA ASP A 73 -2.79 -7.40 -0.85
C ASP A 73 -2.74 -5.95 -1.34
N ARG A 74 -1.60 -5.52 -1.85
CA ARG A 74 -1.31 -4.11 -2.18
C ARG A 74 -2.19 -3.65 -3.33
N GLU A 75 -2.48 -4.53 -4.29
CA GLU A 75 -3.38 -4.34 -5.41
C GLU A 75 -4.79 -4.05 -4.91
N ASP A 76 -5.37 -4.91 -4.06
CA ASP A 76 -6.68 -4.72 -3.46
C ASP A 76 -6.75 -3.44 -2.61
N LEU A 77 -5.72 -3.17 -1.80
CA LEU A 77 -5.67 -1.97 -0.96
C LEU A 77 -5.69 -0.69 -1.81
N CYS A 78 -5.05 -0.70 -2.99
CA CYS A 78 -5.13 0.42 -3.92
C CYS A 78 -6.51 0.53 -4.58
N LEU A 79 -7.08 -0.58 -5.07
CA LEU A 79 -8.40 -0.61 -5.70
C LEU A 79 -9.50 -0.12 -4.75
N GLN A 80 -9.37 -0.44 -3.46
CA GLN A 80 -10.27 0.01 -2.41
C GLN A 80 -9.98 1.45 -1.94
N HIS A 81 -8.97 2.11 -2.52
CA HIS A 81 -8.50 3.44 -2.12
C HIS A 81 -8.14 3.55 -0.63
N THR A 82 -7.67 2.44 -0.03
CA THR A 82 -7.18 2.40 1.35
C THR A 82 -5.79 3.04 1.45
N CYS A 83 -4.96 2.85 0.42
CA CYS A 83 -3.67 3.49 0.27
C CYS A 83 -3.42 3.88 -1.20
N SER A 84 -2.27 4.49 -1.49
CA SER A 84 -1.83 4.76 -2.86
C SER A 84 -1.24 3.51 -3.50
N CYS A 85 -1.52 3.27 -4.80
CA CYS A 85 -0.91 2.20 -5.57
C CYS A 85 0.62 2.28 -5.54
N VAL A 86 1.21 3.48 -5.67
CA VAL A 86 2.67 3.62 -5.83
C VAL A 86 3.41 3.64 -4.50
N HIS A 87 2.73 4.06 -3.43
CA HIS A 87 3.33 4.21 -2.11
C HIS A 87 2.30 3.85 -1.05
N CYS A 88 2.12 2.54 -0.84
CA CYS A 88 1.10 2.03 0.06
C CYS A 88 1.58 2.09 1.52
N GLN A 89 0.91 2.91 2.33
CA GLN A 89 1.19 3.05 3.75
C GLN A 89 -0.07 2.86 4.59
N ILE A 90 0.04 2.04 5.62
CA ILE A 90 -0.95 1.93 6.70
C ILE A 90 -0.39 2.63 7.92
N ILE A 91 -1.20 3.49 8.54
CA ILE A 91 -0.83 4.24 9.73
C ILE A 91 -1.67 3.73 10.89
N ILE A 92 -0.98 3.33 11.96
CA ILE A 92 -1.59 2.91 13.21
C ILE A 92 -1.14 3.89 14.29
N GLU A 93 -2.11 4.56 14.92
CA GLU A 93 -1.87 5.43 16.07
C GLU A 93 -2.21 4.70 17.38
N LEU A 94 -1.31 4.84 18.33
CA LEU A 94 -1.24 4.07 19.58
C LEU A 94 -1.08 5.06 20.74
N ILE A 95 -1.99 5.01 21.72
CA ILE A 95 -1.97 5.89 22.90
C ILE A 95 -1.62 5.12 24.17
N GLU A 96 -0.60 5.58 24.89
CA GLU A 96 -0.27 5.17 26.26
C GLU A 96 -0.98 6.08 27.27
N TRP A 97 -1.99 5.52 27.96
CA TRP A 97 -2.80 6.22 28.97
C TRP A 97 -2.11 6.40 30.34
N GLN A 98 -0.78 6.43 30.39
CA GLN A 98 -0.01 6.76 31.60
C GLN A 98 0.38 8.24 31.58
N SER A 99 0.65 8.84 32.74
CA SER A 99 1.16 10.22 32.80
C SER A 99 2.69 10.21 32.87
N PRO A 100 3.42 10.89 31.96
CA PRO A 100 2.91 11.64 30.82
C PRO A 100 2.38 10.72 29.71
N TYR A 101 1.33 11.16 29.01
CA TYR A 101 0.78 10.41 27.88
C TYR A 101 1.86 10.26 26.81
N ARG A 102 1.94 9.08 26.20
CA ARG A 102 2.80 8.85 25.04
C ARG A 102 1.97 8.44 23.85
N LEU A 103 2.34 8.98 22.70
CA LEU A 103 1.71 8.66 21.44
C LEU A 103 2.75 7.97 20.57
N LEU A 104 2.38 6.82 20.01
CA LEU A 104 3.21 6.09 19.09
C LEU A 104 2.48 6.03 17.75
N LYS A 105 3.20 6.39 16.68
CA LYS A 105 2.70 6.33 15.31
C LYS A 105 3.48 5.25 14.58
N LEU A 106 2.86 4.10 14.35
CA LEU A 106 3.42 3.02 13.55
C LEU A 106 3.02 3.22 12.08
N ILE A 107 4.00 3.50 11.24
CA ILE A 107 3.85 3.60 9.79
C ILE A 107 4.36 2.29 9.20
N ILE A 108 3.45 1.56 8.56
CA ILE A 108 3.73 0.31 7.86
C ILE A 108 3.74 0.63 6.37
N ASN A 109 4.90 0.55 5.72
CA ASN A 109 4.96 0.58 4.26
C ASN A 109 4.85 -0.85 3.76
N ILE A 110 4.00 -1.05 2.75
CA ILE A 110 3.76 -2.34 2.12
C ILE A 110 4.60 -2.39 0.85
N ASP A 111 5.57 -3.31 0.84
CA ASP A 111 6.44 -3.59 -0.29
C ASP A 111 5.76 -4.62 -1.20
N ASP A 112 5.80 -4.34 -2.50
CA ASP A 112 5.22 -5.13 -3.59
C ASP A 112 5.98 -6.46 -3.78
N ILE A 113 5.25 -7.55 -3.99
CA ILE A 113 5.76 -8.85 -4.43
C ILE A 113 5.32 -9.06 -5.89
N ASN A 114 6.18 -9.68 -6.70
CA ASN A 114 5.78 -10.14 -8.02
C ASN A 114 4.91 -11.40 -7.92
N ASP A 115 3.61 -11.22 -7.72
CA ASP A 115 2.63 -12.31 -7.64
C ASP A 115 1.54 -12.23 -8.71
N HIS A 116 1.49 -11.14 -9.48
CA HIS A 116 0.73 -11.05 -10.71
C HIS A 116 1.60 -11.41 -11.92
N ARG A 117 0.92 -11.65 -13.04
CA ARG A 117 1.58 -11.88 -14.33
C ARG A 117 0.95 -10.97 -15.36
N PRO A 118 1.67 -10.63 -16.44
CA PRO A 118 1.10 -9.81 -17.49
C PRO A 118 -0.08 -10.53 -18.16
N ILE A 119 -1.19 -9.81 -18.34
CA ILE A 119 -2.42 -10.30 -18.96
C ILE A 119 -2.79 -9.39 -20.13
N PHE A 120 -3.08 -10.00 -21.29
CA PHE A 120 -3.66 -9.29 -22.43
C PHE A 120 -5.17 -9.16 -22.27
N SER A 121 -5.77 -8.11 -22.85
CA SER A 121 -7.23 -7.91 -22.84
C SER A 121 -7.99 -8.97 -23.64
N SER A 122 -7.32 -9.62 -24.60
CA SER A 122 -7.86 -10.70 -25.43
C SER A 122 -6.81 -11.78 -25.70
N ASP A 123 -7.25 -13.04 -25.75
CA ASP A 123 -6.41 -14.18 -26.17
C ASP A 123 -6.12 -14.15 -27.69
N ILE A 124 -6.96 -13.46 -28.46
CA ILE A 124 -6.86 -13.38 -29.91
C ILE A 124 -7.08 -11.94 -30.36
N TYR A 125 -6.09 -11.38 -31.06
CA TYR A 125 -6.21 -10.10 -31.75
C TYR A 125 -6.34 -10.35 -33.26
N GLN A 126 -7.40 -9.81 -33.85
CA GLN A 126 -7.62 -9.83 -35.29
C GLN A 126 -7.24 -8.48 -35.88
N LEU A 127 -6.21 -8.47 -36.71
CA LEU A 127 -5.75 -7.27 -37.41
C LEU A 127 -6.17 -7.32 -38.87
N ASN A 128 -6.79 -6.24 -39.36
CA ASN A 128 -7.09 -6.06 -40.78
C ASN A 128 -6.03 -5.16 -41.41
N VAL A 129 -5.21 -5.73 -42.28
CA VAL A 129 -4.09 -5.03 -42.92
C VAL A 129 -4.42 -4.81 -44.39
N MET A 130 -4.34 -3.56 -44.87
CA MET A 130 -4.53 -3.29 -46.30
C MET A 130 -3.30 -3.73 -47.08
N GLU A 131 -3.48 -4.37 -48.23
CA GLU A 131 -2.36 -4.90 -49.02
C GLU A 131 -1.36 -3.82 -49.51
N ASN A 132 -1.78 -2.56 -49.54
CA ASN A 132 -1.00 -1.44 -50.05
C ASN A 132 -0.25 -0.67 -48.95
N ILE A 133 -0.20 -1.18 -47.71
CA ILE A 133 0.61 -0.55 -46.66
C ILE A 133 2.11 -0.65 -46.98
N PRO A 134 2.91 0.39 -46.70
CA PRO A 134 4.35 0.34 -46.90
C PRO A 134 5.04 -0.58 -45.87
N TYR A 135 6.26 -1.03 -46.19
CA TYR A 135 7.13 -1.69 -45.22
C TYR A 135 7.46 -0.78 -44.03
N GLY A 136 7.57 -1.34 -42.83
CA GLY A 136 7.79 -0.59 -41.60
C GLY A 136 6.56 0.13 -41.06
N TYR A 137 5.37 -0.17 -41.60
CA TYR A 137 4.11 0.30 -41.03
C TYR A 137 3.87 -0.37 -39.68
N GLU A 138 3.75 0.42 -38.62
CA GLU A 138 3.48 -0.06 -37.27
C GLU A 138 2.00 -0.40 -37.09
N LEU A 139 1.73 -1.63 -36.65
CA LEU A 139 0.39 -2.08 -36.31
C LEU A 139 0.21 -1.96 -34.79
N PRO A 140 -0.69 -1.08 -34.30
CA PRO A 140 -0.90 -0.95 -32.87
C PRO A 140 -1.54 -2.23 -32.31
N LEU A 141 -0.96 -2.75 -31.25
CA LEU A 141 -1.49 -3.83 -30.43
C LEU A 141 -1.66 -3.32 -29.01
N GLU A 142 -2.69 -3.80 -28.31
CA GLU A 142 -2.85 -3.50 -26.90
C GLU A 142 -1.74 -4.19 -26.10
N SER A 143 -1.04 -3.40 -25.29
CA SER A 143 -0.07 -3.92 -24.33
C SER A 143 -0.75 -4.83 -23.31
N ALA A 144 -0.03 -5.84 -22.84
CA ALA A 144 -0.43 -6.56 -21.64
C ALA A 144 -0.40 -5.62 -20.43
N TYR A 145 -1.22 -5.93 -19.44
CA TYR A 145 -1.29 -5.25 -18.16
C TYR A 145 -0.80 -6.18 -17.07
N ASP A 146 0.07 -5.68 -16.20
CA ASP A 146 0.50 -6.33 -14.98
C ASP A 146 0.13 -5.42 -13.80
N ALA A 147 -0.42 -6.00 -12.73
CA ALA A 147 -0.98 -5.25 -11.61
C ALA A 147 0.09 -4.80 -10.60
N ASP A 148 1.24 -5.46 -10.62
CA ASP A 148 2.39 -5.20 -9.74
C ASP A 148 3.04 -3.83 -10.02
N LEU A 149 4.09 -3.48 -9.26
CA LEU A 149 4.78 -2.20 -9.40
C LEU A 149 6.19 -2.28 -9.97
N GLU A 150 6.59 -1.19 -10.62
CA GLU A 150 7.96 -0.92 -11.05
C GLU A 150 8.57 -2.07 -11.85
N GLU A 151 9.62 -2.72 -11.32
CA GLU A 151 10.29 -3.82 -12.02
C GLU A 151 9.43 -5.08 -12.04
N ASN A 152 8.51 -5.27 -11.07
CA ASN A 152 7.63 -6.43 -11.03
C ASN A 152 6.58 -6.39 -12.15
N SER A 153 6.14 -5.20 -12.57
CA SER A 153 5.24 -5.02 -13.73
C SER A 153 5.96 -4.71 -15.04
N ARG A 154 7.27 -4.96 -15.14
CA ARG A 154 8.02 -4.74 -16.38
C ARG A 154 7.76 -5.86 -17.38
N ILE A 155 7.16 -5.51 -18.51
CA ILE A 155 6.77 -6.46 -19.55
C ILE A 155 7.76 -6.45 -20.72
N ASN A 156 8.20 -7.63 -21.15
CA ASN A 156 8.93 -7.84 -22.40
C ASN A 156 8.05 -8.67 -23.36
N TYR A 157 8.06 -8.32 -24.64
CA TYR A 157 7.27 -8.98 -25.67
C TYR A 157 8.15 -9.79 -26.61
N GLU A 158 7.64 -10.94 -27.04
CA GLU A 158 8.26 -11.79 -28.06
C GLU A 158 7.20 -12.22 -29.07
N LEU A 159 7.55 -12.21 -30.35
CA LEU A 159 6.69 -12.64 -31.44
C LEU A 159 7.14 -14.03 -31.88
N ILE A 160 6.29 -15.02 -31.65
CA ILE A 160 6.54 -16.39 -32.04
C ILE A 160 5.76 -16.69 -33.32
N SER A 161 6.46 -17.02 -34.40
CA SER A 161 5.88 -17.35 -35.71
C SER A 161 6.25 -18.77 -36.14
N LEU A 162 5.35 -19.44 -36.87
CA LEU A 162 5.57 -20.78 -37.47
C LEU A 162 6.39 -20.69 -38.78
N GLY A 163 7.45 -19.88 -38.80
CA GLY A 163 8.34 -19.63 -39.95
C GLY A 163 8.75 -18.16 -40.08
N GLU A 164 9.45 -17.82 -41.16
CA GLU A 164 9.71 -16.41 -41.53
C GLU A 164 8.40 -15.76 -41.99
N GLY A 165 7.71 -15.12 -41.05
CA GLY A 165 6.51 -14.34 -41.29
C GLY A 165 6.86 -12.90 -41.69
N PRO A 166 5.93 -12.15 -42.30
CA PRO A 166 6.16 -10.76 -42.71
C PRO A 166 6.08 -9.75 -41.56
N PHE A 167 6.02 -10.21 -40.29
CA PHE A 167 5.81 -9.39 -39.11
C PHE A 167 6.98 -9.51 -38.14
N GLU A 168 7.31 -8.40 -37.49
CA GLU A 168 8.34 -8.28 -36.44
C GLU A 168 7.81 -7.39 -35.29
N LEU A 169 8.44 -7.50 -34.11
CA LEU A 169 8.20 -6.64 -32.94
C LEU A 169 9.28 -5.56 -32.84
#